data_AF-A4CTA3-F1
#
_entry.id   AF-A4CTA3-F1
#
_cell.length_a   1.000
_cell.length_b   1.000
_cell.length_c   1.000
_cell.angle_alpha   90.00
_cell.angle_beta   90.00
_cell.angle_gamma   90.00
#
_symmetry.space_group_name_H-M   'P 1'
#
loop_
_entity.id
_entity.type
_entity.pdbx_description
1 polymer ?
#
loop_
_entity_poly.entity_id
_entity_poly.type
_entity_poly.pdbx_seq_one_letter_code
_entity_poly.pdbx_strand_id
1 'polypeptide(L)'
;MILRTLSTRLSLYSLVGVGAAAVHAGVLLSLGLVMPWWIANPLAFLAASLASYVGHAHVTFRPETGGQQFARRWFALQYAVNLTVSSVLPLALPGWLPTSAEVVVLVFTPTLLNALIWSQAAQFSLRRRTNRTSPPRRHADDLGLSHATNQAILTLAEEGLLEGTSLLVNGPVATEGAKAWSVLAADRPTLQLCLHLCLTEGPSSAPPDLIPDLVDHQGHLHRSFGHWLLLSLLPPRHPRRARLVKQLGHEIDAQVRQFQAMRGEGPIALDGHQHIHLVPVVLDAVLARSSRFGITWLRSTDEPLPTGLPLRCWLQSCRDAGLIKWLVLQLLSRRARGAFRQHGITSNGGFAGVLFTGRMTGAPLRAAWSELASLRSPDHCTPSLLLAHPGAPLEQNIAQEGFTVSQPFAASPWRQKEWRALQALSVTPDECCG
;
A
#
# COMPACT_ATOMS: atom_id res chain seq x y z
N MET A 1 18.89 34.03 -18.81
CA MET A 1 19.35 32.63 -18.92
C MET A 1 18.41 31.91 -19.88
N ILE A 2 18.93 31.55 -21.07
CA ILE A 2 18.16 31.25 -22.29
C ILE A 2 17.24 30.05 -22.11
N LEU A 3 15.94 30.21 -22.40
CA LEU A 3 14.99 29.10 -22.56
C LEU A 3 15.44 28.22 -23.73
N ARG A 4 16.15 27.13 -23.45
CA ARG A 4 16.38 26.07 -24.45
C ARG A 4 15.06 25.39 -24.77
N THR A 5 14.73 25.32 -26.06
CA THR A 5 13.53 24.66 -26.58
C THR A 5 13.54 23.17 -26.24
N LEU A 6 12.35 22.56 -26.14
CA LEU A 6 12.17 21.12 -25.85
C LEU A 6 13.03 20.22 -26.76
N SER A 7 13.21 20.64 -28.02
CA SER A 7 14.03 19.97 -29.04
C SER A 7 15.52 19.90 -28.68
N THR A 8 16.10 21.00 -28.19
CA THR A 8 17.51 21.01 -27.73
C THR A 8 17.73 20.12 -26.51
N ARG A 9 16.73 20.03 -25.62
CA ARG A 9 16.79 19.15 -24.44
C ARG A 9 16.78 17.68 -24.85
N LEU A 10 15.83 17.28 -25.71
CA LEU A 10 15.79 15.91 -26.24
C LEU A 10 17.12 15.53 -26.92
N SER A 11 17.73 16.42 -27.70
CA SER A 11 19.00 16.11 -28.39
C SER A 11 20.17 15.82 -27.45
N LEU A 12 20.27 16.52 -26.31
CA LEU A 12 21.38 16.35 -25.35
C LEU A 12 21.19 15.09 -24.50
N TYR A 13 19.95 14.76 -24.14
CA TYR A 13 19.62 13.50 -23.46
C TYR A 13 19.86 12.29 -24.36
N SER A 14 19.49 12.38 -25.63
CA SER A 14 19.79 11.34 -26.63
C SER A 14 21.30 11.14 -26.79
N LEU A 15 22.10 12.21 -26.79
CA LEU A 15 23.55 12.13 -26.92
C LEU A 15 24.22 11.46 -25.71
N VAL A 16 23.79 11.78 -24.49
CA VAL A 16 24.27 11.09 -23.27
C VAL A 16 23.83 9.62 -23.26
N GLY A 17 22.62 9.32 -23.71
CA GLY A 17 22.11 7.94 -23.82
C GLY A 17 22.89 7.08 -24.82
N VAL A 18 23.21 7.64 -26.00
CA VAL A 18 24.04 6.96 -27.02
C VAL A 18 25.46 6.71 -26.49
N GLY A 19 26.05 7.68 -25.80
CA GLY A 19 27.36 7.51 -25.17
C GLY A 19 27.37 6.40 -24.12
N ALA A 20 26.34 6.34 -23.26
CA ALA A 20 26.21 5.27 -22.27
C ALA A 20 26.01 3.89 -22.91
N ALA A 21 25.22 3.79 -23.99
CA ALA A 21 25.02 2.55 -24.74
C ALA A 21 26.31 2.07 -25.42
N ALA A 22 27.13 2.98 -25.96
CA ALA A 22 28.43 2.65 -26.53
C ALA A 22 29.41 2.12 -25.46
N VAL A 23 29.43 2.74 -24.28
CA VAL A 23 30.22 2.24 -23.12
C VAL A 23 29.74 0.86 -22.70
N HIS A 24 28.42 0.64 -22.61
CA HIS A 24 27.85 -0.67 -22.29
C HIS A 24 28.31 -1.71 -23.30
N ALA A 25 28.13 -1.46 -24.60
CA ALA A 25 28.50 -2.40 -25.66
C ALA A 25 30.01 -2.72 -25.63
N GLY A 26 30.86 -1.70 -25.49
CA GLY A 26 32.31 -1.88 -25.42
C GLY A 26 32.76 -2.72 -24.22
N VAL A 27 32.22 -2.45 -23.03
CA VAL A 27 32.55 -3.21 -21.81
C VAL A 27 31.99 -4.62 -21.89
N LEU A 28 30.76 -4.81 -22.38
CA LEU A 28 30.14 -6.11 -22.54
C LEU A 28 30.95 -7.00 -23.50
N LEU A 29 31.32 -6.48 -24.66
CA LEU A 29 32.13 -7.21 -25.64
C LEU A 29 33.51 -7.55 -25.08
N SER A 30 34.15 -6.62 -24.38
CA SER A 30 35.50 -6.82 -23.81
C SER A 30 35.49 -7.86 -22.68
N LEU A 31 34.56 -7.76 -21.73
CA LEU A 31 34.43 -8.71 -20.63
C LEU A 31 33.92 -10.08 -21.14
N GLY A 32 33.06 -10.08 -22.15
CA GLY A 32 32.55 -11.30 -22.78
C GLY A 32 33.63 -12.19 -23.40
N LEU A 33 34.84 -11.67 -23.62
CA LEU A 33 36.01 -12.47 -24.04
C LEU A 33 36.60 -13.32 -22.90
N VAL A 34 36.38 -12.93 -21.64
CA VAL A 34 37.05 -13.51 -20.46
C VAL A 34 36.08 -14.07 -19.42
N MET A 35 34.78 -13.78 -19.53
CA MET A 35 33.75 -14.28 -18.60
C MET A 35 32.38 -14.48 -19.27
N PRO A 36 31.51 -15.32 -18.69
CA PRO A 36 30.16 -15.51 -19.17
C PRO A 36 29.35 -14.20 -19.20
N TRP A 37 28.43 -14.10 -20.16
CA TRP A 37 27.66 -12.88 -20.39
C TRP A 37 26.72 -12.51 -19.24
N TRP A 38 26.27 -13.48 -18.44
CA TRP A 38 25.48 -13.23 -17.23
C TRP A 38 26.28 -12.53 -16.10
N ILE A 39 27.61 -12.54 -16.17
CA ILE A 39 28.51 -11.76 -15.30
C ILE A 39 28.97 -10.46 -16.00
N ALA A 40 29.33 -10.54 -17.28
CA ALA A 40 29.81 -9.39 -18.05
C ALA A 40 28.75 -8.28 -18.19
N ASN A 41 27.50 -8.66 -18.42
CA ASN A 41 26.42 -7.71 -18.67
C ASN A 41 26.04 -6.81 -17.48
N PRO A 42 25.87 -7.30 -16.23
CA PRO A 42 25.65 -6.40 -15.09
C PRO A 42 26.84 -5.48 -14.81
N LEU A 43 28.08 -5.92 -15.06
CA LEU A 43 29.28 -5.06 -14.95
C LEU A 43 29.32 -3.98 -16.02
N ALA A 44 28.97 -4.34 -17.27
CA ALA A 44 28.84 -3.40 -18.37
C ALA A 44 27.75 -2.35 -18.12
N PHE A 45 26.61 -2.76 -17.55
CA PHE A 45 25.57 -1.85 -17.08
C PHE A 45 26.09 -0.88 -16.01
N LEU A 46 26.86 -1.35 -15.02
CA LEU A 46 27.43 -0.47 -13.99
C LEU A 46 28.38 0.57 -14.59
N ALA A 47 29.26 0.17 -15.51
CA ALA A 47 30.15 1.08 -16.22
C ALA A 47 29.37 2.12 -17.05
N ALA A 48 28.36 1.68 -17.79
CA ALA A 48 27.46 2.56 -18.54
C ALA A 48 26.68 3.52 -17.63
N SER A 49 26.27 3.06 -16.43
CA SER A 49 25.57 3.89 -15.45
C SER A 49 26.46 5.00 -14.89
N LEU A 50 27.75 4.73 -14.69
CA LEU A 50 28.74 5.72 -14.25
C LEU A 50 28.99 6.74 -15.36
N ALA A 51 29.19 6.28 -16.60
CA ALA A 51 29.35 7.15 -17.76
C ALA A 51 28.12 8.06 -17.98
N SER A 52 26.92 7.49 -17.83
CA SER A 52 25.66 8.23 -17.89
C SER A 52 25.54 9.27 -16.76
N TYR A 53 25.92 8.91 -15.52
CA TYR A 53 25.91 9.83 -14.38
C TYR A 53 26.86 11.00 -14.58
N VAL A 54 28.09 10.74 -15.03
CA VAL A 54 29.09 11.77 -15.37
C VAL A 54 28.57 12.65 -16.51
N GLY A 55 28.03 12.06 -17.58
CA GLY A 55 27.43 12.78 -18.69
C GLY A 55 26.29 13.70 -18.25
N HIS A 56 25.37 13.19 -17.42
CA HIS A 56 24.28 14.00 -16.89
C HIS A 56 24.74 15.08 -15.91
N ALA A 57 25.74 14.80 -15.07
CA ALA A 57 26.34 15.75 -14.13
C ALA A 57 26.96 16.96 -14.85
N HIS A 58 27.65 16.73 -15.98
CA HIS A 58 28.30 17.78 -16.77
C HIS A 58 27.34 18.51 -17.73
N VAL A 59 26.34 17.83 -18.29
CA VAL A 59 25.53 18.37 -19.41
C VAL A 59 24.14 18.85 -18.98
N THR A 60 23.51 18.22 -17.98
CA THR A 60 22.06 18.39 -17.70
C THR A 60 21.68 18.71 -16.25
N PHE A 61 22.58 18.56 -15.27
CA PHE A 61 22.20 18.54 -13.85
C PHE A 61 21.88 19.91 -13.24
N ARG A 62 22.61 20.98 -13.61
CA ARG A 62 22.42 22.35 -13.07
C ARG A 62 21.13 23.05 -13.54
N PRO A 63 20.64 22.90 -14.78
CA PRO A 63 19.45 23.64 -15.24
C PRO A 63 18.09 23.05 -14.80
N GLU A 64 18.00 21.74 -14.50
CA GLU A 64 16.69 21.07 -14.34
C GLU A 64 16.34 20.63 -12.91
N THR A 65 17.35 20.36 -12.07
CA THR A 65 17.09 19.85 -10.71
C THR A 65 16.80 20.96 -9.70
N GLY A 66 17.17 22.21 -9.97
CA GLY A 66 17.03 23.32 -9.03
C GLY A 66 17.67 23.05 -7.66
N GLY A 67 18.65 22.13 -7.58
CA GLY A 67 19.27 21.69 -6.33
C GLY A 67 18.49 20.64 -5.53
N GLN A 68 17.32 20.18 -5.98
CA GLN A 68 16.56 19.12 -5.29
C GLN A 68 17.10 17.73 -5.68
N GLN A 69 17.40 16.90 -4.67
CA GLN A 69 17.91 15.54 -4.88
C GLN A 69 16.86 14.70 -5.61
N PHE A 70 17.20 14.15 -6.78
CA PHE A 70 16.42 13.11 -7.45
C PHE A 70 16.03 12.05 -6.42
N ALA A 71 14.74 11.72 -6.30
CA ALA A 71 14.27 10.88 -5.19
C ALA A 71 15.02 9.54 -5.21
N ARG A 72 15.83 9.28 -4.17
CA ARG A 72 16.75 8.12 -4.06
C ARG A 72 16.10 6.78 -4.39
N ARG A 73 14.78 6.67 -4.22
CA ARG A 73 13.96 5.50 -4.59
C ARG A 73 13.99 5.17 -6.09
N TRP A 74 14.00 6.17 -6.97
CA TRP A 74 14.03 5.94 -8.42
C TRP A 74 15.40 5.44 -8.85
N PHE A 75 16.47 5.93 -8.21
CA PHE A 75 17.81 5.40 -8.38
C PHE A 75 17.93 3.96 -7.85
N ALA A 76 17.42 3.68 -6.64
CA ALA A 76 17.44 2.33 -6.10
C ALA A 76 16.63 1.34 -6.96
N LEU A 77 15.43 1.72 -7.40
CA LEU A 77 14.61 0.92 -8.31
C LEU A 77 15.30 0.71 -9.66
N GLN A 78 15.90 1.76 -10.22
CA GLN A 78 16.67 1.70 -11.45
C GLN A 78 17.79 0.68 -11.35
N TYR A 79 18.62 0.75 -10.30
CA TYR A 79 19.73 -0.19 -10.14
C TYR A 79 19.25 -1.61 -9.84
N ALA A 80 18.23 -1.78 -9.00
CA ALA A 80 17.69 -3.11 -8.69
C ALA A 80 17.12 -3.80 -9.94
N VAL A 81 16.26 -3.11 -10.71
CA VAL A 81 15.65 -3.65 -11.92
C VAL A 81 16.72 -3.94 -12.97
N ASN A 82 17.61 -2.99 -13.25
CA ASN A 82 18.57 -3.16 -14.32
C ASN A 82 19.69 -4.14 -13.98
N LEU A 83 20.14 -4.24 -12.73
CA LEU A 83 21.09 -5.29 -12.34
C LEU A 83 20.43 -6.66 -12.45
N THR A 84 19.19 -6.81 -11.99
CA THR A 84 18.46 -8.08 -12.11
C THR A 84 18.27 -8.47 -13.56
N VAL A 85 17.76 -7.55 -14.39
CA VAL A 85 17.55 -7.80 -15.83
C VAL A 85 18.89 -8.07 -16.52
N SER A 86 19.94 -7.30 -16.22
CA SER A 86 21.25 -7.50 -16.86
C SER A 86 21.88 -8.85 -16.50
N SER A 87 21.64 -9.37 -15.30
CA SER A 87 22.11 -10.70 -14.89
C SER A 87 21.27 -11.84 -15.48
N VAL A 88 19.95 -11.69 -15.56
CA VAL A 88 19.03 -12.77 -15.97
C VAL A 88 18.81 -12.84 -17.48
N LEU A 89 18.75 -11.69 -18.17
CA LEU A 89 18.43 -11.60 -19.59
C LEU A 89 19.37 -12.44 -20.48
N PRO A 90 20.72 -12.47 -20.26
CA PRO A 90 21.61 -13.33 -21.04
C PRO A 90 21.26 -14.83 -20.97
N LEU A 91 20.64 -15.28 -19.87
CA LEU A 91 20.24 -16.68 -19.67
C LEU A 91 18.89 -17.00 -20.34
N ALA A 92 18.10 -15.96 -20.65
CA ALA A 92 16.77 -16.09 -21.24
C ALA A 92 16.76 -15.89 -22.78
N LEU A 93 17.90 -15.50 -23.37
CA LEU A 93 18.00 -15.30 -24.81
C LEU A 93 18.00 -16.64 -25.55
N PRO A 94 17.28 -16.76 -26.68
CA PRO A 94 17.29 -17.98 -27.47
C PRO A 94 18.64 -18.19 -28.14
N GLY A 95 19.20 -19.40 -28.07
CA GLY A 95 20.51 -19.72 -28.66
C GLY A 95 20.58 -19.68 -30.20
N TRP A 96 19.48 -19.38 -30.89
CA TRP A 96 19.43 -19.14 -32.33
C TRP A 96 19.62 -17.66 -32.71
N LEU A 97 19.73 -16.76 -31.72
CA LEU A 97 19.89 -15.34 -31.95
C LEU A 97 21.34 -15.03 -32.40
N PRO A 98 21.56 -14.27 -33.49
CA PRO A 98 22.92 -13.90 -33.87
C PRO A 98 23.54 -12.97 -32.81
N THR A 99 24.85 -13.12 -32.56
CA THR A 99 25.58 -12.40 -31.50
C THR A 99 25.40 -10.88 -31.58
N SER A 100 25.32 -10.31 -32.78
CA SER A 100 25.04 -8.88 -32.97
C SER A 100 23.66 -8.47 -32.44
N ALA A 101 22.64 -9.31 -32.61
CA ALA A 101 21.31 -9.08 -32.07
C ALA A 101 21.26 -9.29 -30.56
N GLU A 102 22.01 -10.26 -30.02
CA GLU A 102 22.13 -10.44 -28.56
C GLU A 102 22.72 -9.20 -27.89
N VAL A 103 23.82 -8.66 -28.43
CA VAL A 103 24.44 -7.42 -27.92
C VAL A 103 23.45 -6.25 -27.95
N VAL A 104 22.70 -6.10 -29.04
CA VAL A 104 21.66 -5.05 -29.13
C VAL A 104 20.61 -5.24 -28.04
N VAL A 105 20.10 -6.45 -27.84
CA VAL A 105 19.08 -6.69 -26.80
C VAL A 105 19.65 -6.43 -25.40
N LEU A 106 20.86 -6.88 -25.10
CA LEU A 106 21.49 -6.72 -23.78
C LEU A 106 21.86 -5.27 -23.45
N VAL A 107 22.26 -4.48 -24.44
CA VAL A 107 22.62 -3.07 -24.27
C VAL A 107 21.38 -2.19 -24.17
N PHE A 108 20.40 -2.37 -25.07
CA PHE A 108 19.26 -1.45 -25.17
C PHE A 108 18.14 -1.77 -24.19
N THR A 109 18.02 -3.00 -23.67
CA THR A 109 16.97 -3.33 -22.69
C THR A 109 17.13 -2.51 -21.39
N PRO A 110 18.31 -2.44 -20.75
CA PRO A 110 18.52 -1.60 -19.59
C PRO A 110 18.37 -0.09 -19.88
N THR A 111 18.77 0.35 -21.08
CA THR A 111 18.57 1.74 -21.52
C THR A 111 17.09 2.10 -21.65
N LEU A 112 16.27 1.21 -22.23
CA LEU A 112 14.83 1.40 -22.36
C LEU A 112 14.14 1.40 -20.98
N LEU A 113 14.53 0.47 -20.10
CA LEU A 113 14.05 0.44 -18.72
C LEU A 113 14.40 1.73 -17.96
N ASN A 114 15.63 2.24 -18.11
CA ASN A 114 16.01 3.54 -17.58
C ASN A 114 15.09 4.66 -18.10
N ALA A 115 14.87 4.73 -19.42
CA ALA A 115 14.03 5.77 -20.01
C ALA A 115 12.58 5.72 -19.47
N LEU A 116 12.02 4.53 -19.31
CA LEU A 116 10.68 4.33 -18.72
C LEU A 116 10.64 4.77 -17.24
N ILE A 117 11.64 4.38 -16.45
CA ILE A 117 11.76 4.75 -15.03
C ILE A 117 11.91 6.26 -14.89
N TRP A 118 12.75 6.90 -15.71
CA TRP A 118 12.95 8.35 -15.73
C TRP A 118 11.69 9.10 -16.18
N SER A 119 10.99 8.60 -17.20
CA SER A 119 9.71 9.18 -17.64
C SER A 119 8.66 9.11 -16.53
N GLN A 120 8.55 7.98 -15.83
CA GLN A 120 7.68 7.87 -14.66
C GLN A 120 8.13 8.79 -13.50
N ALA A 121 9.43 8.90 -13.24
CA ALA A 121 9.98 9.78 -12.21
C ALA A 121 9.74 11.27 -12.50
N ALA A 122 9.85 11.67 -13.77
CA ALA A 122 9.59 13.03 -14.23
C ALA A 122 8.09 13.36 -14.16
N GLN A 123 7.22 12.47 -14.64
CA GLN A 123 5.77 12.60 -14.49
C GLN A 123 5.36 12.67 -13.02
N PHE A 124 5.97 11.86 -12.16
CA PHE A 124 5.74 11.90 -10.72
C PHE A 124 6.14 13.26 -10.12
N SER A 125 7.31 13.78 -10.47
CA SER A 125 7.82 15.07 -9.98
C SER A 125 7.00 16.27 -10.49
N LEU A 126 6.55 16.23 -11.75
CA LEU A 126 5.68 17.26 -12.33
C LEU A 126 4.30 17.26 -11.66
N ARG A 127 3.71 16.08 -11.41
CA ARG A 127 2.43 15.94 -10.71
C ARG A 127 2.44 16.50 -9.28
N ARG A 128 3.61 16.58 -8.63
CA ARG A 128 3.74 17.23 -7.31
C ARG A 128 3.68 18.76 -7.35
N ARG A 129 4.12 19.38 -8.45
CA ARG A 129 4.29 20.84 -8.51
C ARG A 129 3.02 21.61 -8.88
N THR A 130 1.99 20.95 -9.40
CA THR A 130 0.88 21.62 -10.10
C THR A 130 -0.52 21.36 -9.51
N ASN A 131 -0.64 20.57 -8.43
CA ASN A 131 -1.94 20.02 -8.05
C ASN A 131 -2.55 20.63 -6.77
N ARG A 132 -3.86 20.84 -6.80
CA ARG A 132 -4.71 21.10 -5.63
C ARG A 132 -4.60 19.91 -4.67
N THR A 133 -4.02 20.15 -3.50
CA THR A 133 -3.88 19.17 -2.44
C THR A 133 -5.16 19.09 -1.62
N SER A 134 -5.59 17.89 -1.25
CA SER A 134 -6.55 17.68 -0.17
C SER A 134 -5.79 17.06 1.00
N PRO A 135 -5.95 17.53 2.24
CA PRO A 135 -5.28 16.94 3.37
C PRO A 135 -5.69 15.45 3.48
N PRO A 136 -4.74 14.53 3.71
CA PRO A 136 -5.07 13.15 3.96
C PRO A 136 -5.89 13.02 5.25
N ARG A 137 -6.82 12.09 5.26
CA ARG A 137 -7.62 11.73 6.45
C ARG A 137 -6.85 10.73 7.30
N ARG A 138 -6.82 10.95 8.60
CA ARG A 138 -6.28 10.03 9.61
C ARG A 138 -7.34 9.02 9.96
N HIS A 139 -6.95 7.76 9.95
CA HIS A 139 -7.84 6.64 10.17
C HIS A 139 -7.23 5.64 11.12
N ALA A 140 -8.03 5.12 12.05
CA ALA A 140 -7.63 4.10 13.00
C ALA A 140 -8.43 2.82 12.79
N ASP A 141 -7.76 1.67 12.68
CA ASP A 141 -8.43 0.37 12.63
C ASP A 141 -8.69 -0.18 14.05
N ASP A 142 -9.49 -1.24 14.12
CA ASP A 142 -9.73 -2.06 15.31
C ASP A 142 -10.61 -1.44 16.42
N LEU A 143 -11.47 -0.46 16.12
CA LEU A 143 -12.52 -0.04 17.06
C LEU A 143 -13.39 -1.26 17.40
N GLY A 144 -13.66 -1.48 18.68
CA GLY A 144 -14.40 -2.63 19.18
C GLY A 144 -13.53 -3.80 19.64
N LEU A 145 -12.23 -3.81 19.33
CA LEU A 145 -11.32 -4.91 19.67
C LEU A 145 -11.05 -5.02 21.19
N SER A 146 -10.87 -3.89 21.87
CA SER A 146 -10.61 -3.84 23.31
C SER A 146 -10.92 -2.45 23.87
N HIS A 147 -11.16 -2.35 25.19
CA HIS A 147 -11.34 -1.05 25.85
C HIS A 147 -10.14 -0.13 25.63
N ALA A 148 -8.92 -0.68 25.65
CA ALA A 148 -7.69 0.07 25.41
C ALA A 148 -7.61 0.66 23.99
N THR A 149 -8.06 -0.09 22.99
CA THR A 149 -8.15 0.38 21.59
C THR A 149 -9.24 1.45 21.47
N ASN A 150 -10.44 1.18 22.01
CA ASN A 150 -11.56 2.14 22.00
C ASN A 150 -11.16 3.47 22.62
N GLN A 151 -10.55 3.45 23.80
CA GLN A 151 -10.10 4.65 24.49
C GLN A 151 -9.21 5.51 23.60
N ALA A 152 -8.15 4.94 23.03
CA ALA A 152 -7.22 5.71 22.21
C ALA A 152 -7.87 6.30 20.95
N ILE A 153 -8.72 5.51 20.27
CA ILE A 153 -9.43 5.95 19.05
C ILE A 153 -10.41 7.07 19.37
N LEU A 154 -11.22 6.90 20.42
CA LEU A 154 -12.25 7.87 20.82
C LEU A 154 -11.61 9.17 21.30
N THR A 155 -10.55 9.11 22.12
CA THR A 155 -9.80 10.31 22.54
C THR A 155 -9.24 11.07 21.33
N LEU A 156 -8.62 10.38 20.37
CA LEU A 156 -8.11 11.04 19.16
C LEU A 156 -9.25 11.64 18.32
N ALA A 157 -10.40 10.99 18.24
CA ALA A 157 -11.56 11.52 17.53
C ALA A 157 -12.16 12.74 18.24
N GLU A 158 -12.27 12.71 19.56
CA GLU A 158 -12.71 13.81 20.42
C GLU A 158 -11.83 15.06 20.25
N GLU A 159 -10.51 14.88 20.21
CA GLU A 159 -9.50 15.91 19.99
C GLU A 159 -9.46 16.43 18.53
N GLY A 160 -10.25 15.87 17.61
CA GLY A 160 -10.24 16.25 16.19
C GLY A 160 -8.98 15.79 15.45
N LEU A 161 -8.31 14.78 15.99
CA LEU A 161 -7.07 14.21 15.46
C LEU A 161 -7.29 12.95 14.61
N LEU A 162 -8.54 12.52 14.49
CA LEU A 162 -8.96 11.38 13.69
C LEU A 162 -10.21 11.74 12.91
N GLU A 163 -10.24 11.40 11.61
CA GLU A 163 -11.40 11.64 10.74
C GLU A 163 -12.17 10.35 10.41
N GLY A 164 -11.65 9.18 10.77
CA GLY A 164 -12.35 7.93 10.58
C GLY A 164 -11.81 6.76 11.39
N THR A 165 -12.64 5.74 11.56
CA THR A 165 -12.24 4.48 12.17
C THR A 165 -12.96 3.27 11.57
N SER A 166 -12.44 2.08 11.80
CA SER A 166 -13.00 0.80 11.35
C SER A 166 -13.49 -0.01 12.54
N LEU A 167 -14.78 -0.36 12.54
CA LEU A 167 -15.43 -1.13 13.59
C LEU A 167 -15.35 -2.63 13.32
N LEU A 168 -14.70 -3.37 14.21
CA LEU A 168 -14.80 -4.82 14.32
C LEU A 168 -16.11 -5.17 15.03
N VAL A 169 -17.16 -5.47 14.27
CA VAL A 169 -18.50 -5.72 14.83
C VAL A 169 -18.57 -6.95 15.73
N ASN A 170 -17.69 -7.93 15.51
CA ASN A 170 -17.56 -9.13 16.32
C ASN A 170 -16.58 -8.95 17.52
N GLY A 171 -16.05 -7.74 17.71
CA GLY A 171 -15.19 -7.41 18.84
C GLY A 171 -15.97 -7.42 20.18
N PRO A 172 -15.29 -7.75 21.29
CA PRO A 172 -15.90 -7.86 22.63
C PRO A 172 -16.58 -6.57 23.10
N VAL A 173 -16.06 -5.42 22.67
CA VAL A 173 -16.52 -4.08 23.07
C VAL A 173 -17.00 -3.26 21.88
N ALA A 174 -17.43 -3.94 20.81
CA ALA A 174 -17.91 -3.32 19.58
C ALA A 174 -19.12 -2.41 19.81
N THR A 175 -20.11 -2.88 20.58
CA THR A 175 -21.32 -2.11 20.90
C THR A 175 -21.00 -0.81 21.63
N GLU A 176 -20.08 -0.86 22.60
CA GLU A 176 -19.63 0.32 23.34
C GLU A 176 -18.93 1.31 22.40
N GLY A 177 -17.94 0.82 21.65
CA GLY A 177 -17.17 1.64 20.71
C GLY A 177 -18.06 2.29 19.64
N ALA A 178 -18.99 1.54 19.06
CA ALA A 178 -19.91 2.04 18.05
C ALA A 178 -20.87 3.10 18.60
N LYS A 179 -21.38 2.91 19.82
CA LYS A 179 -22.25 3.89 20.50
C LYS A 179 -21.49 5.17 20.78
N ALA A 180 -20.29 5.09 21.37
CA ALA A 180 -19.46 6.25 21.65
C ALA A 180 -19.08 7.01 20.37
N TRP A 181 -18.68 6.29 19.32
CA TRP A 181 -18.40 6.90 18.02
C TRP A 181 -19.62 7.62 17.43
N SER A 182 -20.81 7.03 17.53
CA SER A 182 -22.05 7.61 17.01
C SER A 182 -22.41 8.92 17.71
N VAL A 183 -22.14 9.03 19.02
CA VAL A 183 -22.31 10.29 19.77
C VAL A 183 -21.37 11.36 19.23
N LEU A 184 -20.09 11.04 18.99
CA LEU A 184 -19.12 11.99 18.43
C LEU A 184 -19.48 12.41 16.99
N ALA A 185 -19.96 11.47 16.18
CA ALA A 185 -20.32 11.72 14.79
C ALA A 185 -21.59 12.58 14.63
N ALA A 186 -22.47 12.62 15.64
CA ALA A 186 -23.69 13.45 15.62
C ALA A 186 -23.36 14.95 15.44
N ASP A 187 -22.31 15.43 16.11
CA ASP A 187 -21.86 16.83 16.03
C ASP A 187 -20.74 17.03 14.98
N ARG A 188 -20.26 15.96 14.36
CA ARG A 188 -19.13 15.95 13.42
C ARG A 188 -19.43 15.04 12.21
N PRO A 189 -20.27 15.49 11.27
CA PRO A 189 -20.72 14.67 10.14
C PRO A 189 -19.59 14.26 9.17
N THR A 190 -18.38 14.79 9.34
CA THR A 190 -17.19 14.39 8.60
C THR A 190 -16.54 13.11 9.12
N LEU A 191 -16.86 12.67 10.35
CA LEU A 191 -16.36 11.42 10.93
C LEU A 191 -16.91 10.21 10.19
N GLN A 192 -16.00 9.37 9.68
CA GLN A 192 -16.36 8.17 8.94
C GLN A 192 -16.23 6.93 9.81
N LEU A 193 -17.29 6.13 9.90
CA LEU A 193 -17.22 4.77 10.46
C LEU A 193 -17.26 3.75 9.32
N CYS A 194 -16.25 2.89 9.26
CA CYS A 194 -16.18 1.77 8.32
C CYS A 194 -16.53 0.45 9.02
N LEU A 195 -17.17 -0.47 8.31
CA LEU A 195 -17.22 -1.87 8.71
C LEU A 195 -15.82 -2.49 8.49
N HIS A 196 -15.20 -2.95 9.56
CA HIS A 196 -13.94 -3.70 9.51
C HIS A 196 -14.21 -5.19 9.36
N LEU A 197 -14.38 -5.65 8.12
CA LEU A 197 -14.72 -7.05 7.84
C LEU A 197 -13.63 -7.99 8.37
N CYS A 198 -13.96 -8.85 9.33
CA CYS A 198 -13.03 -9.82 9.91
C CYS A 198 -13.39 -11.25 9.49
N LEU A 199 -12.44 -12.00 8.93
CA LEU A 199 -12.68 -13.38 8.47
C LEU A 199 -11.61 -14.36 8.95
N THR A 200 -10.77 -13.92 9.91
CA THR A 200 -9.51 -14.59 10.26
C THR A 200 -9.41 -14.98 11.71
N GLU A 201 -10.17 -14.33 12.59
CA GLU A 201 -10.18 -14.54 14.03
C GLU A 201 -11.46 -13.97 14.66
N GLY A 202 -11.64 -14.21 15.95
CA GLY A 202 -12.79 -13.73 16.72
C GLY A 202 -14.07 -14.55 16.49
N PRO A 203 -15.15 -14.21 17.20
CA PRO A 203 -16.45 -14.85 17.05
C PRO A 203 -17.01 -14.66 15.64
N SER A 204 -17.73 -15.67 15.15
CA SER A 204 -18.57 -15.51 13.97
C SER A 204 -19.81 -14.66 14.27
N SER A 205 -20.21 -13.83 13.29
CA SER A 205 -21.50 -13.13 13.37
C SER A 205 -22.65 -14.01 12.86
N ALA A 206 -22.40 -14.92 11.92
CA ALA A 206 -23.38 -15.89 11.49
C ALA A 206 -23.47 -17.07 12.48
N PRO A 207 -24.65 -17.70 12.64
CA PRO A 207 -24.77 -18.93 13.41
C PRO A 207 -23.76 -20.00 12.93
N PRO A 208 -22.96 -20.62 13.83
CA PRO A 208 -21.94 -21.60 13.49
C PRO A 208 -22.41 -22.73 12.56
N ASP A 209 -23.66 -23.19 12.74
CA ASP A 209 -24.27 -24.25 11.92
C ASP A 209 -24.43 -23.88 10.44
N LEU A 210 -24.49 -22.58 10.11
CA LEU A 210 -24.56 -22.11 8.72
C LEU A 210 -23.18 -22.00 8.08
N ILE A 211 -22.11 -21.96 8.87
CA ILE A 211 -20.74 -21.74 8.42
C ILE A 211 -19.72 -22.73 9.05
N PRO A 212 -20.02 -24.04 9.10
CA PRO A 212 -19.22 -25.00 9.87
C PRO A 212 -17.78 -25.17 9.34
N ASP A 213 -17.50 -24.81 8.08
CA ASP A 213 -16.13 -24.82 7.56
C ASP A 213 -15.35 -23.55 7.90
N LEU A 214 -15.98 -22.48 8.38
CA LEU A 214 -15.30 -21.21 8.69
C LEU A 214 -14.94 -21.05 10.16
N VAL A 215 -15.62 -21.79 11.04
CA VAL A 215 -15.44 -21.69 12.48
C VAL A 215 -14.75 -22.92 13.08
N ASP A 216 -14.15 -22.74 14.24
CA ASP A 216 -13.64 -23.81 15.11
C ASP A 216 -14.73 -24.34 16.06
N HIS A 217 -14.34 -25.21 17.00
CA HIS A 217 -15.25 -25.80 17.99
C HIS A 217 -15.81 -24.78 18.98
N GLN A 218 -15.17 -23.62 19.16
CA GLN A 218 -15.67 -22.53 19.98
C GLN A 218 -16.57 -21.56 19.19
N GLY A 219 -16.75 -21.77 17.88
CA GLY A 219 -17.51 -20.87 17.02
C GLY A 219 -16.72 -19.65 16.55
N HIS A 220 -15.40 -19.65 16.74
CA HIS A 220 -14.51 -18.58 16.29
C HIS A 220 -14.01 -18.82 14.86
N LEU A 221 -13.85 -17.76 14.09
CA LEU A 221 -13.29 -17.80 12.74
C LEU A 221 -11.82 -18.22 12.80
N HIS A 222 -11.43 -19.20 11.97
CA HIS A 222 -10.06 -19.78 12.01
C HIS A 222 -9.31 -19.78 10.68
N ARG A 223 -9.84 -19.11 9.64
CA ARG A 223 -9.26 -19.13 8.29
C ARG A 223 -8.29 -17.98 8.09
N SER A 224 -7.01 -18.26 7.91
CA SER A 224 -5.99 -17.22 7.70
C SER A 224 -6.15 -16.46 6.37
N PHE A 225 -5.55 -15.27 6.27
CA PHE A 225 -5.45 -14.51 5.01
C PHE A 225 -4.91 -15.37 3.85
N GLY A 226 -3.85 -16.16 4.11
CA GLY A 226 -3.25 -17.05 3.13
C GLY A 226 -4.21 -18.13 2.64
N HIS A 227 -5.07 -18.66 3.52
CA HIS A 227 -6.09 -19.63 3.14
C HIS A 227 -7.07 -19.04 2.11
N TRP A 228 -7.61 -17.85 2.38
CA TRP A 228 -8.52 -17.15 1.47
C TRP A 228 -7.86 -16.80 0.13
N LEU A 229 -6.58 -16.40 0.18
CA LEU A 229 -5.81 -16.11 -1.04
C LEU A 229 -5.61 -17.37 -1.89
N LEU A 230 -5.22 -18.49 -1.28
CA LEU A 230 -5.08 -19.77 -1.99
C LEU A 230 -6.42 -20.29 -2.52
N LEU A 231 -7.51 -20.08 -1.78
CA LEU A 231 -8.86 -20.43 -2.26
C LEU A 231 -9.23 -19.68 -3.54
N SER A 232 -8.73 -18.45 -3.70
CA SER A 232 -8.95 -17.64 -4.91
C SER A 232 -8.30 -18.21 -6.16
N LEU A 233 -7.31 -19.11 -6.02
CA LEU A 233 -6.65 -19.79 -7.14
C LEU A 233 -7.46 -20.98 -7.67
N LEU A 234 -8.41 -21.50 -6.90
CA LEU A 234 -9.26 -22.59 -7.34
C LEU A 234 -10.32 -22.10 -8.35
N PRO A 235 -10.68 -22.90 -9.38
CA PRO A 235 -11.75 -22.56 -10.30
C PRO A 235 -13.08 -22.27 -9.56
N PRO A 236 -13.92 -21.33 -10.04
CA PRO A 236 -15.18 -20.97 -9.37
C PRO A 236 -16.11 -22.16 -9.09
N ARG A 237 -16.14 -23.14 -10.01
CA ARG A 237 -16.96 -24.35 -9.90
C ARG A 237 -16.34 -25.45 -9.03
N HIS A 238 -15.13 -25.25 -8.50
CA HIS A 238 -14.48 -26.23 -7.64
C HIS A 238 -15.33 -26.43 -6.37
N PRO A 239 -15.74 -27.67 -6.01
CA PRO A 239 -16.71 -27.91 -4.94
C PRO A 239 -16.32 -27.28 -3.60
N ARG A 240 -15.04 -27.37 -3.23
CA ARG A 240 -14.50 -26.71 -2.02
C ARG A 240 -14.67 -25.19 -2.04
N ARG A 241 -14.40 -24.54 -3.18
CA ARG A 241 -14.53 -23.09 -3.32
C ARG A 241 -15.99 -22.69 -3.26
N ALA A 242 -16.87 -23.36 -4.01
CA ALA A 242 -18.30 -23.07 -4.02
C ALA A 242 -18.92 -23.18 -2.61
N ARG A 243 -18.57 -24.24 -1.86
CA ARG A 243 -19.03 -24.45 -0.48
C ARG A 243 -18.56 -23.33 0.46
N LEU A 244 -17.26 -23.01 0.45
CA LEU A 244 -16.69 -21.97 1.32
C LEU A 244 -17.22 -20.57 0.95
N VAL A 245 -17.42 -20.27 -0.33
CA VAL A 245 -18.01 -18.99 -0.79
C VAL A 245 -19.45 -18.83 -0.31
N LYS A 246 -20.24 -19.91 -0.27
CA LYS A 246 -21.59 -19.85 0.29
C LYS A 246 -21.57 -19.47 1.77
N GLN A 247 -20.71 -20.12 2.56
CA GLN A 247 -20.57 -19.84 3.99
C GLN A 247 -19.99 -18.44 4.25
N LEU A 248 -18.98 -18.03 3.48
CA LEU A 248 -18.43 -16.67 3.49
C LEU A 248 -19.53 -15.64 3.27
N GLY A 249 -20.45 -15.96 2.38
CA GLY A 249 -21.60 -15.13 2.10
C GLY A 249 -22.57 -14.96 3.28
N HIS A 250 -22.77 -16.01 4.07
CA HIS A 250 -23.57 -15.94 5.30
C HIS A 250 -22.89 -15.08 6.36
N GLU A 251 -21.57 -15.22 6.51
CA GLU A 251 -20.81 -14.44 7.48
C GLU A 251 -20.77 -12.94 7.12
N ILE A 252 -20.52 -12.59 5.85
CA ILE A 252 -20.55 -11.19 5.40
C ILE A 252 -21.95 -10.58 5.61
N ASP A 253 -23.01 -11.31 5.25
CA ASP A 253 -24.40 -10.86 5.48
C ASP A 253 -24.64 -10.57 6.97
N ALA A 254 -24.15 -11.42 7.86
CA ALA A 254 -24.33 -11.28 9.30
C ALA A 254 -23.54 -10.09 9.87
N GLN A 255 -22.26 -9.93 9.50
CA GLN A 255 -21.45 -8.79 9.93
C GLN A 255 -22.01 -7.45 9.43
N VAL A 256 -22.50 -7.40 8.19
CA VAL A 256 -23.13 -6.19 7.64
C VAL A 256 -24.41 -5.83 8.40
N ARG A 257 -25.28 -6.80 8.70
CA ARG A 257 -26.49 -6.55 9.51
C ARG A 257 -26.15 -6.10 10.93
N GLN A 258 -25.13 -6.71 11.55
CA GLN A 258 -24.67 -6.31 12.87
C GLN A 258 -24.12 -4.87 12.85
N PHE A 259 -23.38 -4.50 11.80
CA PHE A 259 -22.93 -3.13 11.59
C PHE A 259 -24.11 -2.15 11.48
N GLN A 260 -25.11 -2.46 10.64
CA GLN A 260 -26.31 -1.64 10.48
C GLN A 260 -27.09 -1.51 11.80
N ALA A 261 -27.17 -2.57 12.61
CA ALA A 261 -27.82 -2.53 13.91
C ALA A 261 -27.10 -1.61 14.90
N MET A 262 -25.77 -1.50 14.83
CA MET A 262 -24.97 -0.65 15.73
C MET A 262 -24.88 0.81 15.25
N ARG A 263 -24.68 1.03 13.95
CA ARG A 263 -24.42 2.35 13.34
C ARG A 263 -25.69 3.02 12.80
N GLY A 264 -26.72 2.24 12.50
CA GLY A 264 -27.91 2.66 11.77
C GLY A 264 -27.80 2.45 10.26
N GLU A 265 -28.96 2.48 9.60
CA GLU A 265 -29.10 2.28 8.15
C GLU A 265 -28.41 3.38 7.32
N GLY A 266 -28.03 3.04 6.08
CA GLY A 266 -27.48 3.99 5.10
C GLY A 266 -26.25 3.46 4.36
N PRO A 267 -25.55 4.33 3.60
CA PRO A 267 -24.40 3.93 2.81
C PRO A 267 -23.27 3.37 3.69
N ILE A 268 -22.75 2.20 3.32
CA ILE A 268 -21.72 1.49 4.06
C ILE A 268 -20.35 1.72 3.41
N ALA A 269 -19.42 2.21 4.22
CA ALA A 269 -17.99 2.15 3.93
C ALA A 269 -17.42 0.85 4.54
N LEU A 270 -16.65 0.10 3.76
CA LEU A 270 -16.10 -1.18 4.21
C LEU A 270 -14.60 -1.26 3.92
N ASP A 271 -13.89 -1.82 4.88
CA ASP A 271 -12.55 -2.35 4.72
C ASP A 271 -12.49 -3.72 5.41
N GLY A 272 -11.29 -4.24 5.64
CA GLY A 272 -11.13 -5.56 6.18
C GLY A 272 -9.98 -5.62 7.16
N HIS A 273 -10.19 -6.39 8.22
CA HIS A 273 -9.14 -6.82 9.12
C HIS A 273 -8.05 -7.51 8.31
N GLN A 274 -6.80 -7.11 8.54
CA GLN A 274 -5.65 -7.56 7.73
C GLN A 274 -5.81 -7.32 6.21
N HIS A 275 -6.69 -6.39 5.83
CA HIS A 275 -7.06 -6.06 4.44
C HIS A 275 -7.69 -7.24 3.67
N ILE A 276 -8.37 -8.15 4.37
CA ILE A 276 -8.95 -9.37 3.80
C ILE A 276 -9.96 -9.09 2.68
N HIS A 277 -10.62 -7.93 2.71
CA HIS A 277 -11.62 -7.51 1.72
C HIS A 277 -11.06 -7.36 0.29
N LEU A 278 -9.75 -7.25 0.14
CA LEU A 278 -9.08 -7.19 -1.17
C LEU A 278 -8.73 -8.57 -1.74
N VAL A 279 -8.85 -9.65 -0.96
CA VAL A 279 -8.61 -11.02 -1.45
C VAL A 279 -9.69 -11.35 -2.49
N PRO A 280 -9.36 -11.87 -3.69
CA PRO A 280 -10.31 -11.92 -4.80
C PRO A 280 -11.63 -12.64 -4.49
N VAL A 281 -11.58 -13.81 -3.83
CA VAL A 281 -12.79 -14.54 -3.46
C VAL A 281 -13.66 -13.79 -2.44
N VAL A 282 -13.05 -12.97 -1.58
CA VAL A 282 -13.75 -12.14 -0.59
C VAL A 282 -14.31 -10.89 -1.25
N LEU A 283 -13.51 -10.22 -2.09
CA LEU A 283 -13.94 -9.07 -2.86
C LEU A 283 -15.16 -9.41 -3.73
N ASP A 284 -15.13 -10.53 -4.45
CA ASP A 284 -16.26 -11.00 -5.27
C ASP A 284 -17.52 -11.19 -4.40
N ALA A 285 -17.36 -11.76 -3.20
CA ALA A 285 -18.47 -11.97 -2.27
C ALA A 285 -19.04 -10.67 -1.70
N VAL A 286 -18.18 -9.68 -1.40
CA VAL A 286 -18.59 -8.33 -0.96
C VAL A 286 -19.30 -7.58 -2.07
N LEU A 287 -18.75 -7.59 -3.30
CA LEU A 287 -19.35 -6.91 -4.45
C LEU A 287 -20.69 -7.51 -4.85
N ALA A 288 -20.86 -8.83 -4.76
CA ALA A 288 -22.15 -9.49 -4.99
C ALA A 288 -23.26 -9.04 -4.01
N ARG A 289 -22.87 -8.38 -2.91
CA ARG A 289 -23.75 -7.90 -1.84
C ARG A 289 -23.87 -6.38 -1.80
N SER A 290 -23.08 -5.66 -2.61
CA SER A 290 -22.94 -4.22 -2.46
C SER A 290 -24.23 -3.46 -2.72
N SER A 291 -24.97 -3.82 -3.77
CA SER A 291 -26.26 -3.20 -4.09
C SER A 291 -27.31 -3.46 -3.01
N ARG A 292 -27.38 -4.69 -2.51
CA ARG A 292 -28.35 -5.12 -1.48
C ARG A 292 -28.18 -4.38 -0.16
N PHE A 293 -26.94 -4.21 0.30
CA PHE A 293 -26.65 -3.58 1.60
C PHE A 293 -26.21 -2.11 1.48
N GLY A 294 -26.20 -1.53 0.29
CA GLY A 294 -25.75 -0.16 0.10
C GLY A 294 -24.27 0.03 0.43
N ILE A 295 -23.40 -0.94 0.11
CA ILE A 295 -21.94 -0.77 0.21
C ILE A 295 -21.52 0.12 -0.95
N THR A 296 -21.09 1.35 -0.65
CA THR A 296 -20.77 2.37 -1.66
C THR A 296 -19.29 2.75 -1.68
N TRP A 297 -18.54 2.33 -0.65
CA TRP A 297 -17.12 2.63 -0.52
C TRP A 297 -16.33 1.42 -0.03
N LEU A 298 -15.21 1.12 -0.71
CA LEU A 298 -14.25 0.11 -0.29
C LEU A 298 -12.85 0.71 -0.19
N ARG A 299 -12.12 0.39 0.89
CA ARG A 299 -10.73 0.84 1.04
C ARG A 299 -9.83 0.21 -0.02
N SER A 300 -9.07 1.05 -0.73
CA SER A 300 -7.89 0.65 -1.49
C SER A 300 -6.66 0.76 -0.60
N THR A 301 -5.71 -0.15 -0.74
CA THR A 301 -4.40 -0.08 -0.09
C THR A 301 -3.31 0.39 -1.04
N ASP A 302 -3.68 1.14 -2.10
CA ASP A 302 -2.77 1.75 -3.06
C ASP A 302 -1.80 2.74 -2.39
N GLU A 303 -0.71 2.19 -1.86
CA GLU A 303 0.28 2.93 -1.08
C GLU A 303 1.47 3.33 -1.96
N PRO A 304 1.68 4.63 -2.25
CA PRO A 304 2.91 5.06 -2.88
C PRO A 304 4.09 4.81 -1.93
N LEU A 305 5.23 4.39 -2.50
CA LEU A 305 6.45 4.27 -1.72
C LEU A 305 6.91 5.66 -1.25
N PRO A 306 6.99 5.95 0.06
CA PRO A 306 7.30 7.29 0.55
C PRO A 306 8.69 7.80 0.11
N THR A 307 8.77 9.09 -0.22
CA THR A 307 10.02 9.80 -0.49
C THR A 307 10.70 10.28 0.80
N GLY A 308 12.03 10.48 0.76
CA GLY A 308 12.77 11.09 1.86
C GLY A 308 13.00 10.20 3.10
N LEU A 309 12.67 8.91 3.03
CA LEU A 309 12.91 8.00 4.15
C LEU A 309 14.41 7.65 4.32
N PRO A 310 14.91 7.63 5.57
CA PRO A 310 16.24 7.10 5.89
C PRO A 310 16.38 5.62 5.48
N LEU A 311 17.58 5.21 5.06
CA LEU A 311 17.87 3.82 4.65
C LEU A 311 17.53 2.79 5.74
N ARG A 312 17.74 3.14 7.02
CA ARG A 312 17.37 2.27 8.16
C ARG A 312 15.89 1.90 8.18
N CYS A 313 15.00 2.81 7.73
CA CYS A 313 13.56 2.55 7.68
C CYS A 313 13.24 1.55 6.57
N TRP A 314 13.90 1.64 5.42
CA TRP A 314 13.78 0.64 4.35
C TRP A 314 14.22 -0.75 4.82
N LEU A 315 15.37 -0.83 5.47
CA LEU A 315 15.86 -2.09 6.02
C LEU A 315 14.92 -2.67 7.08
N GLN A 316 14.34 -1.82 7.93
CA GLN A 316 13.35 -2.23 8.91
C GLN A 316 12.08 -2.79 8.23
N SER A 317 11.58 -2.12 7.19
CA SER A 317 10.43 -2.61 6.42
C SER A 317 10.70 -3.96 5.75
N CYS A 318 11.91 -4.20 5.25
CA CYS A 318 12.30 -5.54 4.77
C CYS A 318 12.23 -6.59 5.87
N ARG A 319 12.80 -6.28 7.05
CA ARG A 319 12.89 -7.20 8.20
C ARG A 319 11.52 -7.56 8.76
N ASP A 320 10.61 -6.59 8.82
CA ASP A 320 9.24 -6.78 9.30
C ASP A 320 8.31 -7.35 8.21
N ALA A 321 8.86 -7.81 7.06
CA ALA A 321 8.12 -8.26 5.89
C ALA A 321 7.13 -7.22 5.29
N GLY A 322 7.28 -5.95 5.67
CA GLY A 322 6.44 -4.83 5.21
C GLY A 322 6.47 -4.63 3.71
N LEU A 323 7.62 -4.79 3.05
CA LEU A 323 7.73 -4.73 1.58
C LEU A 323 6.98 -5.87 0.88
N ILE A 324 7.02 -7.08 1.44
CA ILE A 324 6.31 -8.23 0.88
C ILE A 324 4.80 -8.01 1.02
N LYS A 325 4.35 -7.62 2.21
CA LYS A 325 2.96 -7.26 2.48
C LYS A 325 2.48 -6.15 1.55
N TRP A 326 3.28 -5.09 1.41
CA TRP A 326 3.03 -3.99 0.47
C TRP A 326 2.89 -4.52 -0.95
N LEU A 327 3.84 -5.30 -1.47
CA LEU A 327 3.77 -5.82 -2.84
C LEU A 327 2.50 -6.64 -3.09
N VAL A 328 2.16 -7.56 -2.20
CA VAL A 328 0.95 -8.38 -2.32
C VAL A 328 -0.30 -7.50 -2.35
N LEU A 329 -0.42 -6.55 -1.42
CA LEU A 329 -1.59 -5.68 -1.33
C LEU A 329 -1.68 -4.67 -2.47
N GLN A 330 -0.55 -4.19 -3.00
CA GLN A 330 -0.53 -3.37 -4.21
C GLN A 330 -1.07 -4.13 -5.42
N LEU A 331 -0.73 -5.41 -5.58
CA LEU A 331 -1.26 -6.22 -6.67
C LEU A 331 -2.76 -6.47 -6.51
N LEU A 332 -3.22 -6.77 -5.29
CA LEU A 332 -4.64 -6.96 -4.98
C LEU A 332 -5.45 -5.68 -5.21
N SER A 333 -4.98 -4.54 -4.71
CA SER A 333 -5.61 -3.23 -4.94
C SER A 333 -5.70 -2.88 -6.42
N ARG A 334 -4.61 -3.04 -7.18
CA ARG A 334 -4.61 -2.83 -8.63
C ARG A 334 -5.63 -3.69 -9.36
N ARG A 335 -5.76 -4.97 -8.98
CA ARG A 335 -6.76 -5.88 -9.53
C ARG A 335 -8.18 -5.45 -9.17
N ALA A 336 -8.41 -4.99 -7.94
CA ALA A 336 -9.72 -4.57 -7.43
C ALA A 336 -10.27 -3.31 -8.11
N ARG A 337 -9.42 -2.38 -8.57
CA ARG A 337 -9.84 -1.11 -9.21
C ARG A 337 -10.85 -1.27 -10.34
N GLY A 338 -10.68 -2.30 -11.17
CA GLY A 338 -11.60 -2.59 -12.26
C GLY A 338 -12.99 -2.97 -11.73
N ALA A 339 -13.02 -3.84 -10.73
CA ALA A 339 -14.24 -4.32 -10.10
C ALA A 339 -14.97 -3.22 -9.32
N PHE A 340 -14.24 -2.34 -8.63
CA PHE A 340 -14.80 -1.16 -7.95
C PHE A 340 -15.58 -0.28 -8.93
N ARG A 341 -14.95 0.08 -10.06
CA ARG A 341 -15.59 0.90 -11.09
C ARG A 341 -16.83 0.24 -11.69
N GLN A 342 -16.76 -1.06 -11.97
CA GLN A 342 -17.89 -1.82 -12.54
C GLN A 342 -19.10 -1.85 -11.62
N HIS A 343 -18.90 -1.83 -10.30
CA HIS A 343 -19.98 -1.86 -9.30
C HIS A 343 -20.32 -0.48 -8.74
N GLY A 344 -19.76 0.61 -9.30
CA GLY A 344 -19.99 1.97 -8.80
C GLY A 344 -19.44 2.24 -7.40
N ILE A 345 -18.45 1.46 -6.95
CA ILE A 345 -17.84 1.58 -5.63
C ILE A 345 -16.74 2.65 -5.66
N THR A 346 -16.84 3.59 -4.73
CA THR A 346 -15.81 4.62 -4.50
C THR A 346 -14.70 4.11 -3.58
N SER A 347 -13.55 4.77 -3.58
CA SER A 347 -12.40 4.39 -2.76
C SER A 347 -11.54 5.61 -2.42
N ASN A 348 -10.62 5.46 -1.46
CA ASN A 348 -9.61 6.49 -1.15
C ASN A 348 -8.64 6.71 -2.31
N GLY A 349 -8.27 7.98 -2.53
CA GLY A 349 -7.38 8.39 -3.62
C GLY A 349 -5.91 7.96 -3.45
N GLY A 350 -5.53 7.62 -2.23
CA GLY A 350 -4.22 7.08 -1.86
C GLY A 350 -4.30 6.48 -0.47
N PHE A 351 -3.33 5.64 -0.12
CA PHE A 351 -3.27 4.97 1.17
C PHE A 351 -1.86 5.01 1.75
N ALA A 352 -1.70 5.06 3.07
CA ALA A 352 -0.42 4.76 3.70
C ALA A 352 -0.62 4.06 5.04
N GLY A 353 0.25 3.12 5.37
CA GLY A 353 0.17 2.33 6.59
C GLY A 353 0.38 0.82 6.40
N VAL A 354 0.59 0.33 5.18
CA VAL A 354 0.97 -1.08 4.96
C VAL A 354 2.47 -1.27 5.14
N LEU A 355 3.29 -0.45 4.48
CA LEU A 355 4.75 -0.61 4.43
C LEU A 355 5.41 -0.62 5.81
N PHE A 356 4.85 0.16 6.74
CA PHE A 356 5.25 0.26 8.14
C PHE A 356 4.09 -0.14 9.07
N THR A 357 3.36 -1.20 8.71
CA THR A 357 2.23 -1.72 9.50
C THR A 357 2.59 -1.74 10.98
N GLY A 358 1.79 -1.04 11.77
CA GLY A 358 1.95 -1.01 13.22
C GLY A 358 3.21 -0.30 13.74
N ARG A 359 3.88 0.47 12.89
CA ARG A 359 5.08 1.27 13.23
C ARG A 359 4.99 2.65 12.62
N MET A 360 3.78 3.18 12.51
CA MET A 360 3.48 4.50 11.93
C MET A 360 3.84 5.61 12.92
N THR A 361 5.13 5.77 13.20
CA THR A 361 5.67 6.82 14.09
C THR A 361 6.86 7.52 13.45
N GLY A 362 7.24 8.69 13.97
CA GLY A 362 8.47 9.39 13.58
C GLY A 362 8.62 9.63 12.07
N ALA A 363 9.74 9.19 11.50
CA ALA A 363 10.04 9.40 10.08
C ALA A 363 9.09 8.66 9.12
N PRO A 364 8.75 7.36 9.32
CA PRO A 364 7.69 6.68 8.58
C PRO A 364 6.38 7.45 8.50
N LEU A 365 5.86 7.90 9.65
CA LEU A 365 4.58 8.62 9.72
C LEU A 365 4.62 9.93 8.93
N ARG A 366 5.65 10.77 9.15
CA ARG A 366 5.79 12.05 8.45
C ARG A 366 5.99 11.88 6.95
N ALA A 367 6.79 10.89 6.55
CA ALA A 367 7.02 10.63 5.13
C ALA A 367 5.75 10.13 4.45
N ALA A 368 4.98 9.26 5.11
CA ALA A 368 3.67 8.83 4.63
C ALA A 368 2.70 10.01 4.50
N TRP A 369 2.59 10.85 5.53
CA TRP A 369 1.75 12.05 5.52
C TRP A 369 2.09 12.98 4.35
N SER A 370 3.37 13.36 4.22
CA SER A 370 3.84 14.23 3.14
C SER A 370 3.67 13.60 1.76
N GLU A 371 3.85 12.28 1.63
CA GLU A 371 3.63 11.58 0.38
C GLU A 371 2.15 11.66 -0.02
N LEU A 372 1.24 11.35 0.90
CA LEU A 372 -0.21 11.40 0.65
C LEU A 372 -0.72 12.81 0.38
N ALA A 373 -0.27 13.81 1.14
CA ALA A 373 -0.60 15.21 0.92
C ALA A 373 -0.13 15.72 -0.45
N SER A 374 0.90 15.09 -1.03
CA SER A 374 1.40 15.41 -2.38
C SER A 374 0.65 14.72 -3.52
N LEU A 375 -0.26 13.78 -3.22
CA LEU A 375 -1.05 13.10 -4.24
C LEU A 375 -2.18 13.98 -4.73
N ARG A 376 -2.47 13.88 -6.03
CA ARG A 376 -3.71 14.42 -6.59
C ARG A 376 -4.88 13.58 -6.07
N SER A 377 -5.90 14.23 -5.53
CA SER A 377 -7.21 13.59 -5.30
C SER A 377 -7.80 13.19 -6.67
N PRO A 378 -7.90 11.89 -7.00
CA PRO A 378 -8.49 11.46 -8.26
C PRO A 378 -9.97 11.88 -8.30
N ASP A 379 -10.46 12.24 -9.48
CA ASP A 379 -11.90 12.46 -9.68
C ASP A 379 -12.63 11.15 -9.35
N HIS A 380 -13.68 11.21 -8.54
CA HIS A 380 -14.43 10.05 -8.00
C HIS A 380 -13.75 9.22 -6.89
N CYS A 381 -12.70 9.74 -6.25
CA CYS A 381 -12.13 9.17 -5.04
C CYS A 381 -12.38 10.05 -3.82
N THR A 382 -12.44 9.44 -2.64
CA THR A 382 -12.37 10.17 -1.37
C THR A 382 -10.93 10.61 -1.10
N PRO A 383 -10.67 11.53 -0.14
CA PRO A 383 -9.31 11.90 0.22
C PRO A 383 -8.42 10.70 0.56
N SER A 384 -7.11 10.88 0.39
CA SER A 384 -6.11 9.88 0.79
C SER A 384 -6.24 9.51 2.27
N LEU A 385 -5.94 8.26 2.61
CA LEU A 385 -6.10 7.71 3.95
C LEU A 385 -4.75 7.37 4.57
N LEU A 386 -4.44 7.96 5.72
CA LEU A 386 -3.31 7.58 6.57
C LEU A 386 -3.83 6.65 7.67
N LEU A 387 -3.46 5.38 7.59
CA LEU A 387 -3.81 4.37 8.59
C LEU A 387 -2.79 4.35 9.73
N ALA A 388 -3.31 4.22 10.95
CA ALA A 388 -2.58 3.90 12.17
C ALA A 388 -3.40 2.94 13.05
N HIS A 389 -2.77 2.43 14.11
CA HIS A 389 -3.40 1.53 15.08
C HIS A 389 -3.08 2.02 16.50
N PRO A 390 -3.64 3.15 16.93
CA PRO A 390 -3.46 3.66 18.28
C PRO A 390 -4.12 2.74 19.31
N GLY A 391 -3.57 2.69 20.51
CA GLY A 391 -4.16 1.92 21.61
C GLY A 391 -3.51 2.27 22.95
N ALA A 392 -4.29 2.28 24.01
CA ALA A 392 -3.81 2.34 25.39
C ALA A 392 -3.11 1.02 25.78
N PRO A 393 -2.43 0.94 26.94
CA PRO A 393 -1.92 -0.34 27.45
C PRO A 393 -3.05 -1.38 27.52
N LEU A 394 -2.82 -2.56 26.93
CA LEU A 394 -3.82 -3.62 26.93
C LEU A 394 -3.84 -4.29 28.31
N GLU A 395 -4.97 -4.18 29.00
CA GLU A 395 -5.16 -4.75 30.35
C GLU A 395 -5.65 -6.20 30.30
N GLN A 396 -6.46 -6.56 29.29
CA GLN A 396 -7.15 -7.84 29.19
C GLN A 396 -6.58 -8.71 28.05
N ASN A 397 -6.66 -10.03 28.22
CA ASN A 397 -6.21 -10.98 27.21
C ASN A 397 -7.34 -11.30 26.22
N ILE A 398 -7.42 -10.53 25.13
CA ILE A 398 -8.40 -10.70 24.05
C ILE A 398 -8.24 -12.03 23.28
N ALA A 399 -7.15 -12.78 23.48
CA ALA A 399 -7.04 -14.13 22.94
C ALA A 399 -8.14 -15.08 23.46
N GLN A 400 -8.62 -14.86 24.68
CA GLN A 400 -9.71 -15.65 25.27
C GLN A 400 -11.06 -15.39 24.59
N GLU A 401 -11.19 -14.26 23.89
CA GLU A 401 -12.37 -13.83 23.16
C GLU A 401 -12.26 -14.19 21.66
N GLY A 402 -11.31 -15.07 21.31
CA GLY A 402 -11.08 -15.55 19.94
C GLY A 402 -10.10 -14.70 19.13
N PHE A 403 -9.53 -13.62 19.68
CA PHE A 403 -8.60 -12.72 18.98
C PHE A 403 -7.12 -13.09 19.22
N THR A 404 -6.79 -14.37 19.00
CA THR A 404 -5.44 -14.91 19.24
C THR A 404 -4.37 -14.30 18.33
N VAL A 405 -4.73 -13.92 17.10
CA VAL A 405 -3.79 -13.34 16.12
C VAL A 405 -3.55 -11.86 16.42
N SER A 406 -4.60 -11.16 16.87
CA SER A 406 -4.53 -9.74 17.24
C SER A 406 -3.92 -9.48 18.63
N GLN A 407 -4.01 -10.42 19.57
CA GLN A 407 -3.45 -10.29 20.93
C GLN A 407 -2.01 -9.73 20.97
N PRO A 408 -1.00 -10.32 20.31
CA PRO A 408 0.37 -9.81 20.39
C PRO A 408 0.54 -8.42 19.76
N PHE A 409 -0.30 -8.09 18.77
CA PHE A 409 -0.29 -6.80 18.09
C PHE A 409 -0.93 -5.70 18.94
N ALA A 410 -2.08 -5.99 19.56
CA ALA A 410 -2.78 -5.10 20.48
C ALA A 410 -1.99 -4.86 21.78
N ALA A 411 -1.31 -5.88 22.30
CA ALA A 411 -0.44 -5.75 23.48
C ALA A 411 0.88 -5.02 23.21
N SER A 412 1.20 -4.74 21.93
CA SER A 412 2.48 -4.17 21.56
C SER A 412 2.66 -2.74 22.10
N PRO A 413 3.85 -2.38 22.64
CA PRO A 413 4.15 -1.00 23.05
C PRO A 413 4.09 -0.01 21.88
N TRP A 414 4.05 -0.51 20.63
CA TRP A 414 3.87 0.32 19.44
C TRP A 414 2.49 0.95 19.34
N ARG A 415 1.44 0.39 19.94
CA ARG A 415 0.09 1.01 19.98
C ARG A 415 0.10 2.37 20.68
N GLN A 416 0.73 2.43 21.85
CA GLN A 416 0.82 3.67 22.61
C GLN A 416 1.78 4.66 21.93
N LYS A 417 2.79 4.16 21.20
CA LYS A 417 3.68 5.03 20.40
C LYS A 417 2.95 5.62 19.19
N GLU A 418 2.10 4.86 18.50
CA GLU A 418 1.27 5.37 17.41
C GLU A 418 0.25 6.38 17.91
N TRP A 419 -0.41 6.11 19.04
CA TRP A 419 -1.31 7.06 19.69
C TRP A 419 -0.62 8.42 19.93
N ARG A 420 0.53 8.43 20.63
CA ARG A 420 1.30 9.65 20.87
C ARG A 420 1.79 10.30 19.56
N ALA A 421 2.15 9.50 18.56
CA ALA A 421 2.64 10.02 17.29
C ALA A 421 1.54 10.75 16.49
N LEU A 422 0.29 10.27 16.55
CA LEU A 422 -0.85 10.96 15.94
C LEU A 422 -1.16 12.28 16.64
N GLN A 423 -1.05 12.33 17.97
CA GLN A 423 -1.18 13.58 18.74
C GLN A 423 -0.14 14.63 18.34
N ALA A 424 1.08 14.18 18.01
CA ALA A 424 2.14 15.07 17.54
C ALA A 424 2.06 15.40 16.04
N LEU A 425 1.25 14.70 15.24
CA LEU A 425 1.24 14.84 13.78
C LEU A 425 0.68 16.18 13.29
N SER A 426 -0.01 16.91 14.15
CA SER A 426 -0.65 18.21 13.90
C SER A 426 0.03 19.39 14.57
N VAL A 427 1.16 19.20 15.26
CA VAL A 427 1.98 20.32 15.76
C VAL A 427 2.93 20.73 14.65
N THR A 428 2.51 21.64 13.77
CA THR A 428 3.42 22.35 12.86
C THR A 428 4.45 23.12 13.69
N PRO A 429 5.75 22.84 13.61
CA PRO A 429 6.79 23.67 14.23
C PRO A 429 7.19 24.83 13.30
N ASP A 430 6.20 25.57 12.78
CA ASP A 430 6.45 26.79 11.98
C ASP A 430 6.19 28.08 12.79
N GLU A 431 5.93 27.99 14.10
CA GLU A 431 5.77 29.16 15.01
C GLU A 431 6.90 29.31 16.05
N CYS A 432 8.03 28.59 15.93
CA CYS A 432 9.16 28.73 16.87
C CYS A 432 10.46 29.28 16.26
N CYS A 433 10.39 30.00 15.14
CA CYS A 433 11.48 30.85 14.66
C CYS A 433 10.91 32.20 14.22
N GLY A 434 10.58 33.03 15.21
CA GLY A 434 10.53 34.49 15.07
C GLY A 434 11.82 35.10 15.57
#